data_AF-A0A0M9EHN2-F1
#
_entry.id   AF-A0A0M9EHN2-F1
#
_cell.length_a   1.000
_cell.length_b   1.000
_cell.length_c   1.000
_cell.angle_alpha   90.00
_cell.angle_beta   90.00
_cell.angle_gamma   90.00
#
_symmetry.space_group_name_H-M   'P 1'
#
loop_
_entity.id
_entity.type
_entity.pdbx_description
1 polymer ?
#
loop_
_entity_poly.entity_id
_entity_poly.type
_entity_poly.pdbx_seq_one_letter_code
_entity_poly.pdbx_strand_id
1 'polypeptide(L)'
;MTLGKSAVGILAALVFVTGCQDAGPRSAAEREKAAACQAQGGTFGRLGKKAQIPNCTLPEKPASDAGKSCSDGSQCEANLCLAETSSCAPVVHGYYCGQVILFEGQKSGLECGYFE
;
A
#
# COMPACT_ATOMS: atom_id res chain seq x y z
N MET A 1 -47.40 -42.02 6.62
CA MET A 1 -47.11 -41.57 5.25
C MET A 1 -47.85 -40.26 5.02
N THR A 2 -47.16 -39.33 4.34
CA THR A 2 -47.63 -38.02 3.82
C THR A 2 -48.16 -36.99 4.82
N LEU A 3 -47.29 -36.08 5.28
CA LEU A 3 -47.67 -34.70 5.56
C LEU A 3 -46.89 -33.79 4.61
N GLY A 4 -47.57 -33.37 3.55
CA GLY A 4 -47.07 -32.39 2.60
C GLY A 4 -47.67 -31.01 2.87
N LYS A 5 -46.95 -30.00 2.37
CA LYS A 5 -47.42 -28.65 2.02
C LYS A 5 -47.42 -27.62 3.16
N SER A 6 -46.27 -26.96 3.34
CA SER A 6 -46.24 -25.58 3.82
C SER A 6 -45.61 -24.68 2.77
N ALA A 7 -46.29 -23.57 2.56
CA ALA A 7 -46.23 -22.68 1.41
C ALA A 7 -44.91 -21.92 1.29
N VAL A 8 -44.58 -21.62 0.03
CA VAL A 8 -43.68 -20.55 -0.39
C VAL A 8 -44.15 -19.23 0.22
N GLY A 9 -43.26 -18.53 0.92
CA GLY A 9 -43.47 -17.17 1.43
C GLY A 9 -42.13 -16.45 1.52
N ILE A 10 -41.90 -15.59 0.55
CA ILE A 10 -40.68 -14.81 0.29
C ILE A 10 -40.48 -13.74 1.38
N LEU A 11 -39.23 -13.26 1.52
CA LEU A 11 -38.76 -11.99 2.13
C LEU A 11 -38.40 -12.00 3.62
N ALA A 12 -37.08 -12.02 3.88
CA ALA A 12 -36.43 -11.02 4.75
C ALA A 12 -34.90 -11.06 4.55
N ALA A 13 -34.44 -10.57 3.40
CA ALA A 13 -33.07 -10.11 3.25
C ALA A 13 -32.97 -8.70 3.82
N LEU A 14 -32.45 -8.55 5.04
CA LEU A 14 -31.91 -7.28 5.54
C LEU A 14 -30.58 -7.56 6.23
N VAL A 15 -29.58 -7.82 5.39
CA VAL A 15 -28.18 -7.74 5.76
C VAL A 15 -27.90 -6.27 6.09
N PHE A 16 -27.82 -5.93 7.38
CA PHE A 16 -27.22 -4.66 7.81
C PHE A 16 -25.70 -4.75 7.58
N VAL A 17 -25.26 -4.56 6.33
CA VAL A 17 -23.91 -4.06 6.09
C VAL A 17 -23.98 -2.58 6.42
N THR A 18 -23.71 -2.20 7.67
CA THR A 18 -23.32 -0.84 7.98
C THR A 18 -22.01 -0.59 7.26
N GLY A 19 -22.11 -0.10 6.03
CA GLY A 19 -20.99 0.14 5.15
C GLY A 19 -20.03 1.15 5.75
N CYS A 20 -18.75 0.79 5.82
CA CYS A 20 -17.64 1.72 5.92
C CYS A 20 -17.65 2.65 4.70
N GLN A 21 -18.45 3.70 4.74
CA GLN A 21 -18.41 4.80 3.80
C GLN A 21 -17.28 5.72 4.25
N ASP A 22 -16.09 5.66 3.62
CA ASP A 22 -15.25 6.86 3.37
C ASP A 22 -13.92 6.63 2.62
N ALA A 23 -13.59 5.43 2.13
CA ALA A 23 -12.31 5.19 1.44
C ALA A 23 -12.39 5.19 -0.10
N GLY A 24 -13.57 5.42 -0.68
CA GLY A 24 -13.77 5.32 -2.14
C GLY A 24 -13.27 6.54 -2.93
N PRO A 25 -12.97 6.37 -4.23
CA PRO A 25 -12.75 7.49 -5.13
C PRO A 25 -14.02 8.33 -5.28
N ARG A 26 -13.90 9.65 -5.13
CA ARG A 26 -14.97 10.66 -5.14
C ARG A 26 -15.09 11.41 -6.48
N SER A 27 -14.12 11.26 -7.38
CA SER A 27 -14.13 11.89 -8.71
C SER A 27 -13.76 10.90 -9.83
N ALA A 28 -13.94 11.29 -11.09
CA ALA A 28 -13.49 10.48 -12.23
C ALA A 28 -11.96 10.30 -12.22
N ALA A 29 -11.21 11.37 -11.93
CA ALA A 29 -9.75 11.31 -11.80
C ALA A 29 -9.30 10.40 -10.64
N GLU A 30 -10.02 10.39 -9.52
CA GLU A 30 -9.72 9.47 -8.43
C GLU A 30 -10.06 8.02 -8.76
N ARG A 31 -11.10 7.77 -9.56
CA ARG A 31 -11.42 6.41 -10.04
C ARG A 31 -10.30 5.85 -10.91
N GLU A 32 -9.73 6.67 -11.78
CA GLU A 32 -8.56 6.30 -12.58
C GLU A 32 -7.34 6.01 -11.68
N LYS A 33 -7.06 6.89 -10.72
CA LYS A 33 -5.98 6.65 -9.72
C LYS A 33 -6.20 5.38 -8.90
N ALA A 34 -7.44 5.11 -8.49
CA ALA A 34 -7.78 3.91 -7.75
C ALA A 34 -7.56 2.65 -8.59
N ALA A 35 -7.98 2.67 -9.86
CA ALA A 35 -7.75 1.57 -10.79
C ALA A 35 -6.25 1.32 -11.03
N ALA A 36 -5.47 2.40 -11.22
CA ALA A 36 -4.01 2.29 -11.36
C ALA A 36 -3.35 1.73 -10.10
N CYS A 37 -3.79 2.14 -8.91
CA CYS A 37 -3.31 1.63 -7.63
C CYS A 37 -3.60 0.13 -7.48
N GLN A 38 -4.84 -0.28 -7.79
CA GLN A 38 -5.25 -1.68 -7.74
C GLN A 38 -4.50 -2.55 -8.75
N ALA A 39 -4.20 -2.01 -9.94
CA ALA A 39 -3.40 -2.71 -10.94
C ALA A 39 -1.96 -3.00 -10.46
N GLN A 40 -1.44 -2.17 -9.55
CA GLN A 40 -0.14 -2.38 -8.91
C GLN A 40 -0.24 -3.28 -7.64
N GLY A 41 -1.43 -3.80 -7.32
CA GLY A 41 -1.68 -4.57 -6.09
C GLY A 41 -1.84 -3.72 -4.83
N GLY A 42 -1.95 -2.40 -4.98
CA GLY A 42 -2.12 -1.46 -3.89
C GLY A 42 -3.56 -1.26 -3.45
N THR A 43 -3.71 -0.62 -2.30
CA THR A 43 -5.00 -0.18 -1.75
C THR A 43 -5.13 1.33 -1.91
N PHE A 44 -6.17 1.76 -2.63
CA PHE A 44 -6.53 3.17 -2.70
C PHE A 44 -7.20 3.61 -1.40
N GLY A 45 -6.75 4.72 -0.84
CA GLY A 45 -7.26 5.26 0.40
C GLY A 45 -7.06 6.75 0.50
N ARG A 46 -7.20 7.27 1.73
CA ARG A 46 -7.02 8.69 2.03
C ARG A 46 -6.13 8.88 3.24
N LEU A 47 -5.18 9.80 3.12
CA LEU A 47 -4.30 10.20 4.22
C LEU A 47 -4.78 11.50 4.86
N GLY A 48 -4.63 11.55 6.19
CA GLY A 48 -4.97 12.72 7.01
C GLY A 48 -6.49 12.86 7.25
N LYS A 49 -6.87 12.98 8.52
CA LYS A 49 -8.29 13.06 8.93
C LYS A 49 -9.03 14.27 8.32
N LYS A 50 -8.35 15.40 8.15
CA LYS A 50 -8.92 16.66 7.64
C LYS A 50 -8.67 16.87 6.14
N ALA A 51 -7.45 16.62 5.69
CA ALA A 51 -7.06 16.86 4.30
C ALA A 51 -7.58 15.77 3.34
N GLN A 52 -7.76 14.54 3.82
CA GLN A 52 -8.39 13.44 3.07
C GLN A 52 -7.75 13.24 1.68
N ILE A 53 -6.42 13.31 1.64
CA ILE A 53 -5.62 13.33 0.41
C ILE A 53 -5.64 11.92 -0.20
N PRO A 54 -6.05 11.74 -1.47
CA PRO A 54 -6.06 10.43 -2.11
C PRO A 54 -4.65 9.87 -2.18
N ASN A 55 -4.48 8.63 -1.72
CA ASN A 55 -3.19 7.94 -1.64
C ASN A 55 -3.31 6.51 -2.19
N CYS A 56 -2.24 6.01 -2.79
CA CYS A 56 -2.08 4.58 -3.06
C CYS A 56 -1.10 4.00 -2.03
N THR A 57 -1.54 2.98 -1.30
CA THR A 57 -0.66 2.25 -0.39
C THR A 57 -0.36 0.90 -1.00
N LEU A 58 0.89 0.69 -1.41
CA LEU A 58 1.36 -0.60 -1.89
C LEU A 58 1.70 -1.49 -0.68
N PRO A 59 1.50 -2.82 -0.78
CA PRO A 59 1.88 -3.72 0.29
C PRO A 59 3.40 -3.80 0.41
N GLU A 60 3.89 -3.86 1.64
CA GLU A 60 5.30 -4.17 1.92
C GLU A 60 5.64 -5.54 1.33
N LYS A 61 6.76 -5.62 0.61
CA LYS A 61 7.28 -6.87 0.05
C LYS A 61 8.75 -7.05 0.39
N PRO A 62 9.22 -8.28 0.65
CA PRO A 62 10.65 -8.53 0.79
C PRO A 62 11.38 -8.19 -0.51
N ALA A 63 12.50 -7.47 -0.40
CA ALA A 63 13.34 -7.12 -1.52
C ALA A 63 14.22 -8.32 -1.92
N SER A 64 14.22 -8.67 -3.21
CA SER A 64 14.97 -9.84 -3.71
C SER A 64 16.49 -9.67 -3.66
N ASP A 65 16.94 -8.44 -3.51
CA ASP A 65 18.34 -8.02 -3.45
C ASP A 65 18.79 -7.54 -2.07
N ALA A 66 17.98 -7.81 -1.04
CA ALA A 66 18.30 -7.52 0.35
C ALA A 66 19.74 -7.94 0.71
N GLY A 67 20.51 -7.01 1.27
CA GLY A 67 21.88 -7.27 1.71
C GLY A 67 22.94 -7.28 0.60
N LYS A 68 22.57 -7.20 -0.69
CA LYS A 68 23.56 -7.00 -1.77
C LYS A 68 24.24 -5.64 -1.62
N SER A 69 25.52 -5.59 -1.95
CA SER A 69 26.30 -4.35 -1.88
C SER A 69 25.78 -3.32 -2.89
N CYS A 70 25.68 -2.07 -2.44
CA CYS A 70 25.25 -0.94 -3.25
C CYS A 70 26.08 0.30 -2.91
N SER A 71 26.18 1.21 -3.86
CA SER A 71 26.74 2.55 -3.66
C SER A 71 25.68 3.64 -3.78
N ASP A 72 24.46 3.27 -4.15
CA ASP A 72 23.38 4.17 -4.51
C ASP A 72 22.03 3.46 -4.36
N GLY A 73 20.99 4.18 -3.94
CA GLY A 73 19.63 3.65 -3.80
C GLY A 73 19.05 3.08 -5.10
N SER A 74 19.37 3.68 -6.26
CA SER A 74 18.87 3.25 -7.57
C SER A 74 19.33 1.84 -8.00
N GLN A 75 20.35 1.31 -7.32
CA GLN A 75 20.85 -0.05 -7.57
C GLN A 75 20.01 -1.12 -6.88
N CYS A 76 19.08 -0.72 -6.00
CA CYS A 76 18.31 -1.60 -5.15
C CYS A 76 16.82 -1.59 -5.51
N GLU A 77 16.16 -2.74 -5.38
CA GLU A 77 14.72 -2.90 -5.63
C GLU A 77 13.87 -2.04 -4.70
N ALA A 78 14.35 -1.78 -3.48
CA ALA A 78 13.73 -0.88 -2.51
C ALA A 78 14.07 0.61 -2.72
N ASN A 79 14.80 0.96 -3.80
CA ASN A 79 15.37 2.29 -4.05
C ASN A 79 16.22 2.83 -2.88
N LEU A 80 16.77 1.92 -2.08
CA LEU A 80 17.36 2.21 -0.79
C LEU A 80 18.66 1.45 -0.58
N CYS A 81 19.73 2.22 -0.40
CA CYS A 81 21.04 1.74 -0.01
C CYS A 81 21.34 2.17 1.42
N LEU A 82 21.43 1.22 2.35
CA LEU A 82 21.66 1.50 3.78
C LEU A 82 23.09 2.00 3.98
N ALA A 83 23.26 3.19 4.57
CA ALA A 83 24.58 3.81 4.68
C ALA A 83 25.50 3.12 5.69
N GLU A 84 24.94 2.44 6.69
CA GLU A 84 25.69 1.75 7.73
C GLU A 84 26.36 0.47 7.21
N THR A 85 25.69 -0.25 6.31
CA THR A 85 26.14 -1.54 5.77
C THR A 85 26.53 -1.48 4.30
N SER A 86 26.30 -0.36 3.62
CA SER A 86 26.43 -0.21 2.17
C SER A 86 25.73 -1.34 1.41
N SER A 87 24.50 -1.65 1.82
CA SER A 87 23.72 -2.76 1.28
C SER A 87 22.25 -2.41 1.04
N CYS A 88 21.64 -3.12 0.09
CA CYS A 88 20.23 -2.91 -0.27
C CYS A 88 19.29 -3.27 0.88
N ALA A 89 18.26 -2.45 1.06
CA ALA A 89 17.28 -2.61 2.13
C ALA A 89 16.42 -3.88 1.97
N PRO A 90 15.92 -4.48 3.06
CA PRO A 90 15.25 -5.78 3.03
C PRO A 90 13.79 -5.77 2.56
N VAL A 91 13.13 -4.61 2.54
CA VAL A 91 11.69 -4.45 2.28
C VAL A 91 11.44 -3.31 1.28
N VAL A 92 10.63 -3.54 0.26
CA VAL A 92 10.15 -2.51 -0.68
C VAL A 92 8.79 -1.99 -0.18
N HIS A 93 8.47 -0.72 -0.45
CA HIS A 93 7.27 -0.05 0.06
C HIS A 93 7.23 0.04 1.59
N GLY A 94 8.40 0.06 2.23
CA GLY A 94 8.56 0.10 3.68
C GLY A 94 8.89 1.49 4.21
N TYR A 95 8.70 1.67 5.52
CA TYR A 95 9.19 2.83 6.24
C TYR A 95 10.61 2.60 6.78
N TYR A 96 11.51 3.53 6.48
CA TYR A 96 12.91 3.43 6.88
C TYR A 96 13.34 4.66 7.67
N CYS A 97 13.81 4.40 8.90
CA CYS A 97 14.38 5.40 9.80
C CYS A 97 15.88 5.15 9.90
N GLY A 98 16.71 6.03 9.32
CA GLY A 98 18.16 5.86 9.34
C GLY A 98 18.88 6.66 8.26
N GLN A 99 20.20 6.52 8.23
CA GLN A 99 21.01 7.10 7.16
C GLN A 99 20.96 6.21 5.92
N VAL A 100 20.62 6.79 4.78
CA VAL A 100 20.63 6.10 3.50
C VAL A 100 21.56 6.83 2.54
N ILE A 101 22.11 6.09 1.59
CA ILE A 101 22.86 6.64 0.47
C ILE A 101 21.83 6.92 -0.63
N LEU A 102 21.52 8.19 -0.84
CA LEU A 102 20.67 8.67 -1.94
C LEU A 102 21.43 8.60 -3.26
N PHE A 103 20.69 8.91 -4.33
CA PHE A 103 21.20 9.14 -5.68
C PHE A 103 22.50 9.96 -5.66
N GLU A 104 23.49 9.51 -6.42
CA GLU A 104 24.84 10.08 -6.56
C GLU A 104 25.78 9.93 -5.35
N GLY A 105 25.51 8.99 -4.44
CA GLY A 105 26.40 8.70 -3.31
C GLY A 105 26.32 9.73 -2.16
N GLN A 106 25.33 10.63 -2.20
CA GLN A 106 25.07 11.55 -1.09
C GLN A 106 24.41 10.82 0.08
N LYS A 107 25.02 10.90 1.26
CA LYS A 107 24.43 10.38 2.50
C LYS A 107 23.38 11.37 3.00
N SER A 108 22.14 10.93 3.11
CA SER A 108 21.09 11.69 3.80
C SER A 108 20.68 10.97 5.07
N GLY A 109 20.75 11.67 6.20
CA GLY A 109 20.06 11.26 7.41
C GLY A 109 18.58 11.52 7.21
N LEU A 110 17.80 10.48 6.92
CA LEU A 110 16.36 10.65 6.83
C LEU A 110 15.76 10.58 8.23
N GLU A 111 15.06 11.65 8.59
CA GLU A 111 13.84 11.53 9.37
C GLU A 111 12.93 10.56 8.62
N CYS A 112 12.45 9.51 9.30
CA CYS A 112 11.81 8.33 8.71
C CYS A 112 11.04 8.59 7.40
N GLY A 113 11.48 7.98 6.30
CA GLY A 113 10.89 8.13 4.97
C GLY A 113 10.18 6.86 4.50
N TYR A 114 9.15 7.02 3.69
CA TYR A 114 8.53 5.93 2.93
C TYR A 114 9.18 5.89 1.54
N PHE A 115 9.57 4.70 1.09
CA PHE A 115 10.24 4.51 -0.19
C PHE A 115 9.42 3.59 -1.08
N GLU A 116 9.06 4.11 -2.26
CA GLU A 116 8.31 3.41 -3.30
C GLU A 116 9.20 2.51 -4.16
#